data_AF-A0A2V2DVZ8-F1
#
_entry.id   AF-A0A2V2DVZ8-F1
#
_cell.length_a   1.000
_cell.length_b   1.000
_cell.length_c   1.000
_cell.angle_alpha   90.00
_cell.angle_beta   90.00
_cell.angle_gamma   90.00
#
_symmetry.space_group_name_H-M   'P 1'
#
loop_
_entity.id
_entity.type
_entity.pdbx_description
1 polymer ?
#
loop_
_entity_poly.entity_id
_entity_poly.type
_entity_poly.pdbx_seq_one_letter_code
_entity_poly.pdbx_strand_id
1 'polypeptide(L)'
;MKQCKHCGVSVAGNRASCPLCQSPLSGEWDGEAPDFPSLHLLSPMRALALRILAFLTIAAIVVCTAVNMMTPEHGYWIFYVLGGCASGWVLFLLFWKKMKSVLKNLIYQTGATALLCVLWDLATGWNLWSLNYALPIVFTLCMVLMLFLALIRRIPPADSLLYFGESILLAFVPLVLLLCGVITVPLPTIICASAALVFLAGLVMFYWNPFWAEIRRRFHI
;
A
#
# COMPACT_ATOMS: atom_id res chain seq x y z
N MET A 1 -33.20 -13.63 -25.86
CA MET A 1 -32.26 -13.06 -26.83
C MET A 1 -33.08 -12.48 -27.95
N LYS A 2 -32.74 -11.31 -28.50
CA LYS A 2 -33.47 -10.79 -29.66
C LYS A 2 -32.89 -11.39 -30.95
N GLN A 3 -33.73 -11.67 -31.93
CA GLN A 3 -33.28 -12.23 -33.20
C GLN A 3 -33.29 -11.16 -34.30
N CYS A 4 -32.26 -11.17 -35.14
CA CYS A 4 -32.24 -10.36 -36.35
C CYS A 4 -32.79 -11.16 -37.53
N LYS A 5 -33.88 -10.68 -38.13
CA LYS A 5 -34.48 -11.32 -39.33
C LYS A 5 -33.63 -11.17 -40.59
N HIS A 6 -32.71 -10.21 -40.62
CA HIS A 6 -31.90 -9.92 -41.81
C HIS A 6 -30.64 -10.77 -41.90
N CYS A 7 -29.89 -10.92 -40.81
CA CYS A 7 -28.65 -11.70 -40.77
C CYS A 7 -28.79 -13.05 -40.04
N GLY A 8 -29.97 -13.35 -39.50
CA GLY A 8 -30.28 -14.63 -38.84
C GLY A 8 -29.61 -14.85 -37.47
N VAL A 9 -28.87 -13.87 -36.96
CA VAL A 9 -28.14 -14.00 -35.68
C VAL A 9 -29.02 -13.71 -34.46
N SER A 10 -28.78 -14.45 -33.39
CA SER A 10 -29.31 -14.15 -32.06
C SER A 10 -28.37 -13.19 -31.32
N VAL A 11 -28.92 -12.09 -30.82
CA VAL A 11 -28.19 -11.06 -30.08
C VAL A 11 -28.59 -11.13 -28.60
N ALA A 12 -27.59 -11.33 -27.73
CA ALA A 12 -27.75 -11.22 -26.29
C ALA A 12 -27.87 -9.75 -25.86
N GLY A 13 -28.68 -9.47 -24.83
CA GLY A 13 -28.92 -8.11 -24.34
C GLY A 13 -30.14 -7.40 -24.95
N ASN A 14 -30.44 -6.20 -24.46
CA ASN A 14 -31.61 -5.40 -24.80
C ASN A 14 -31.27 -4.27 -25.79
N ARG A 15 -30.64 -4.63 -26.91
CA ARG A 15 -30.33 -3.66 -27.98
C ARG A 15 -31.54 -3.44 -28.88
N ALA A 16 -31.61 -2.26 -29.49
CA ALA A 16 -32.64 -1.93 -30.49
C ALA A 16 -32.23 -2.38 -31.91
N SER A 17 -30.94 -2.40 -32.20
CA SER A 17 -30.37 -2.66 -33.53
C SER A 17 -29.28 -3.73 -33.49
N CYS A 18 -29.16 -4.48 -34.58
CA CYS A 18 -28.17 -5.54 -34.73
C CYS A 18 -26.74 -4.97 -34.87
N PRO A 19 -25.74 -5.43 -34.10
CA PRO A 19 -24.36 -4.92 -34.21
C PRO A 19 -23.66 -5.29 -35.53
N LEU A 20 -24.15 -6.30 -36.24
CA LEU A 20 -23.54 -6.79 -37.50
C LEU A 20 -24.10 -6.07 -38.73
N CYS A 21 -25.43 -5.95 -38.83
CA CYS A 21 -26.09 -5.42 -40.03
C CYS A 21 -26.94 -4.17 -39.77
N GLN A 22 -26.99 -3.68 -38.53
CA GLN A 22 -27.71 -2.46 -38.10
C GLN A 22 -29.24 -2.50 -38.28
N SER A 23 -29.80 -3.60 -38.79
CA SER A 23 -31.25 -3.78 -38.91
C SER A 23 -31.94 -3.84 -37.53
N PRO A 24 -33.21 -3.38 -37.43
CA PRO A 24 -33.97 -3.45 -36.19
C PRO A 24 -34.18 -4.90 -35.75
N LEU A 25 -33.96 -5.17 -34.46
CA LEU A 25 -34.13 -6.51 -33.89
C LEU A 25 -35.62 -6.78 -33.63
N SER A 26 -36.07 -8.00 -33.91
CA SER A 26 -37.46 -8.43 -33.69
C SER A 26 -37.54 -9.40 -32.51
N GLY A 27 -38.58 -9.25 -31.67
CA GLY A 27 -38.84 -10.12 -30.51
C GLY A 27 -38.75 -9.40 -29.17
N GLU A 28 -39.48 -9.91 -28.18
CA GLU A 28 -39.40 -9.45 -26.80
C GLU A 28 -38.12 -9.97 -26.13
N TRP A 29 -37.54 -9.13 -25.28
CA TRP A 29 -36.36 -9.52 -24.51
C TRP A 29 -36.81 -10.41 -23.34
N ASP A 30 -36.15 -11.55 -23.20
CA ASP A 30 -36.43 -12.63 -22.24
C ASP A 30 -35.82 -12.42 -20.85
N GLY A 31 -35.13 -11.29 -20.61
CA GLY A 31 -34.59 -10.99 -19.29
C GLY A 31 -33.28 -11.67 -18.93
N GLU A 32 -32.86 -12.70 -19.67
CA GLU A 32 -31.87 -13.66 -19.17
C GLU A 32 -30.40 -13.22 -19.27
N ALA A 33 -30.05 -12.22 -20.07
CA ALA A 33 -28.65 -11.81 -20.23
C ALA A 33 -28.48 -10.29 -20.33
N PRO A 34 -27.81 -9.63 -19.37
CA PRO A 34 -27.45 -8.22 -19.49
C PRO A 34 -26.42 -8.00 -20.62
N ASP A 35 -26.53 -6.85 -21.30
CA ASP A 35 -25.67 -6.45 -22.44
C ASP A 35 -24.17 -6.39 -22.10
N PHE A 36 -23.86 -6.18 -20.83
CA PHE A 36 -22.50 -6.12 -20.30
C PHE A 36 -22.49 -6.73 -18.90
N PRO A 37 -21.39 -7.40 -18.50
CA PRO A 37 -21.23 -7.85 -17.13
C PRO A 37 -21.26 -6.62 -16.19
N SER A 38 -22.00 -6.72 -15.09
CA SER A 38 -21.98 -5.70 -14.05
C SER A 38 -20.57 -5.61 -13.45
N LEU A 39 -19.90 -4.48 -13.71
CA LEU A 39 -18.64 -4.15 -13.05
C LEU A 39 -18.92 -3.87 -11.57
N HIS A 40 -18.80 -4.88 -10.73
CA HIS A 40 -18.78 -4.70 -9.28
C HIS A 40 -17.45 -4.01 -8.91
N LEU A 41 -17.44 -2.68 -8.80
CA LEU A 41 -16.23 -1.89 -8.49
C LEU A 41 -15.54 -2.35 -7.19
N LEU A 42 -16.30 -2.90 -6.25
CA LEU A 42 -15.85 -3.45 -4.97
C LEU A 42 -16.69 -4.68 -4.64
N SER A 43 -16.07 -5.72 -4.06
CA SER A 43 -16.87 -6.81 -3.49
C SER A 43 -17.73 -6.28 -2.33
N PRO A 44 -18.95 -6.79 -2.14
CA PRO A 44 -19.87 -6.29 -1.10
C PRO A 44 -19.24 -6.34 0.30
N MET A 45 -18.43 -7.36 0.59
CA MET A 45 -17.66 -7.47 1.84
C MET A 45 -16.63 -6.34 2.02
N ARG A 46 -15.92 -5.95 0.98
CA ARG A 46 -14.94 -4.86 1.03
C ARG A 46 -15.61 -3.52 1.26
N ALA A 47 -16.74 -3.28 0.60
CA ALA A 47 -17.53 -2.06 0.80
C ALA A 47 -18.08 -1.98 2.23
N LEU A 48 -18.55 -3.09 2.80
CA LEU A 48 -18.98 -3.15 4.19
C LEU A 48 -17.84 -2.85 5.17
N ALA A 49 -16.66 -3.46 4.97
CA ALA A 49 -15.50 -3.22 5.82
C ALA A 49 -15.06 -1.74 5.83
N LEU A 50 -15.08 -1.08 4.66
CA LEU A 50 -14.78 0.36 4.56
C LEU A 50 -15.80 1.22 5.31
N ARG A 51 -17.10 0.89 5.21
CA ARG A 51 -18.15 1.59 5.94
C ARG A 51 -17.99 1.44 7.46
N ILE A 52 -17.67 0.24 7.92
CA ILE A 52 -17.41 -0.02 9.34
C ILE A 52 -16.19 0.79 9.82
N LEU A 53 -15.08 0.74 9.08
CA LEU A 53 -13.87 1.50 9.42
C LEU A 53 -14.12 3.01 9.48
N ALA A 54 -14.86 3.55 8.50
CA ALA A 54 -15.26 4.96 8.48
C ALA A 54 -16.16 5.32 9.66
N PHE A 55 -17.18 4.49 9.94
CA PHE A 55 -18.06 4.69 11.08
C PHE A 55 -17.29 4.68 12.41
N LEU A 56 -16.39 3.72 12.62
CA LEU A 56 -15.55 3.63 13.81
C LEU A 56 -14.62 4.85 13.95
N THR A 57 -14.05 5.34 12.85
CA THR A 57 -13.23 6.55 12.87
C THR A 57 -14.05 7.76 13.31
N ILE A 58 -15.24 7.94 12.72
CA ILE A 58 -16.13 9.06 13.07
C ILE A 58 -16.58 8.95 14.53
N ALA A 59 -16.99 7.76 14.98
CA ALA A 59 -17.38 7.52 16.36
C ALA A 59 -16.23 7.84 17.34
N ALA A 60 -15.01 7.40 17.05
CA ALA A 60 -13.84 7.72 17.86
C ALA A 60 -13.60 9.24 17.93
N ILE A 61 -13.65 9.94 16.80
CA ILE A 61 -13.48 11.41 16.75
C ILE A 61 -14.57 12.10 17.59
N VAL A 62 -15.83 11.70 17.46
CA VAL A 62 -16.96 12.28 18.21
C VAL A 62 -16.78 12.05 19.71
N VAL A 63 -16.48 10.82 20.13
CA VAL A 63 -16.25 10.49 21.54
C VAL A 63 -15.06 11.28 22.09
N CYS A 64 -13.92 11.30 21.38
CA CYS A 64 -12.75 12.06 21.82
C CYS A 64 -13.03 13.56 21.89
N THR A 65 -13.82 14.12 20.96
CA THR A 65 -14.23 15.53 20.98
C THR A 65 -15.07 15.83 22.22
N ALA A 66 -16.06 14.98 22.52
CA ALA A 66 -16.89 15.13 23.71
C ALA A 66 -16.06 15.08 25.00
N VAL A 67 -15.13 14.12 25.10
CA VAL A 67 -14.22 14.02 26.26
C VAL A 67 -13.31 15.25 26.36
N ASN A 68 -12.78 15.76 25.24
CA ASN A 68 -11.95 16.98 25.24
C ASN A 68 -12.74 18.20 25.71
N MET A 69 -14.03 18.31 25.36
CA MET A 69 -14.90 19.38 25.85
C MET A 69 -15.19 19.27 27.35
N MET A 70 -15.24 18.06 27.89
CA MET A 70 -15.41 17.82 29.34
C MET A 70 -14.11 17.99 30.13
N THR A 71 -12.95 18.06 29.47
CA THR A 71 -11.61 18.15 30.09
C THR A 71 -10.78 19.33 29.54
N PRO A 72 -11.31 20.57 29.59
CA PRO A 72 -10.68 21.74 28.96
C PRO A 72 -9.28 22.07 29.52
N GLU A 73 -8.98 21.60 30.72
CA GLU A 73 -7.74 21.84 31.46
C GLU A 73 -6.51 21.16 30.83
N HIS A 74 -6.73 20.16 29.97
CA HIS A 74 -5.67 19.41 29.28
C HIS A 74 -5.39 19.94 27.86
N GLY A 75 -5.98 21.09 27.49
CA GLY A 75 -5.84 21.70 26.17
C GLY A 75 -6.58 20.95 25.06
N TYR A 76 -6.22 21.23 23.80
CA TYR A 76 -6.87 20.68 22.62
C TYR A 76 -6.18 19.40 22.11
N TRP A 77 -6.19 18.34 22.93
CA TRP A 77 -5.61 17.05 22.54
C TRP A 77 -6.38 16.38 21.38
N ILE A 78 -7.58 16.85 21.07
CA ILE A 78 -8.34 16.47 19.87
C ILE A 78 -7.55 16.63 18.56
N PHE A 79 -6.64 17.59 18.45
CA PHE A 79 -5.80 17.74 17.25
C PHE A 79 -4.88 16.53 17.04
N TYR A 80 -4.39 15.91 18.11
CA TYR A 80 -3.61 14.68 18.02
C TYR A 80 -4.44 13.50 17.51
N VAL A 81 -5.69 13.40 17.97
CA VAL A 81 -6.63 12.37 17.50
C VAL A 81 -6.95 12.56 16.02
N LEU A 82 -7.29 13.80 15.61
CA LEU A 82 -7.59 14.12 14.22
C LEU A 82 -6.39 13.84 13.30
N GLY A 83 -5.19 14.27 13.71
CA GLY A 83 -3.96 13.98 12.98
C GLY A 83 -3.67 12.49 12.88
N GLY A 84 -3.89 11.74 13.96
CA GLY A 84 -3.71 10.29 14.01
C GLY A 84 -4.68 9.57 13.07
N CYS A 85 -5.97 9.93 13.11
CA CYS A 85 -6.98 9.42 12.19
C CYS A 85 -6.61 9.76 10.74
N ALA A 86 -6.24 11.00 10.44
CA ALA A 86 -5.84 11.42 9.10
C ALA A 86 -4.62 10.63 8.59
N SER A 87 -3.59 10.47 9.43
CA SER A 87 -2.40 9.67 9.13
C SER A 87 -2.77 8.21 8.82
N GLY A 88 -3.66 7.62 9.63
CA GLY A 88 -4.18 6.27 9.41
C GLY A 88 -4.91 6.13 8.08
N TRP A 89 -5.76 7.08 7.73
CA TRP A 89 -6.47 7.10 6.44
C TRP A 89 -5.51 7.27 5.25
N VAL A 90 -4.49 8.12 5.36
CA VAL A 90 -3.46 8.27 4.32
C VAL A 90 -2.76 6.94 4.06
N LEU A 91 -2.26 6.28 5.12
CA LEU A 91 -1.61 4.97 5.00
C LEU A 91 -2.54 3.91 4.43
N PHE A 92 -3.80 3.89 4.87
CA PHE A 92 -4.81 2.95 4.39
C PHE A 92 -5.14 3.15 2.90
N LEU A 93 -5.32 4.39 2.45
CA LEU A 93 -5.61 4.71 1.04
C LEU A 93 -4.44 4.35 0.13
N LEU A 94 -3.20 4.61 0.58
CA LEU A 94 -1.99 4.20 -0.14
C LEU A 94 -1.91 2.69 -0.27
N PHE A 95 -2.15 1.98 0.84
CA PHE A 95 -2.21 0.52 0.86
C PHE A 95 -3.25 0.00 -0.14
N TRP A 96 -4.47 0.53 -0.11
CA TRP A 96 -5.56 0.12 -0.99
C TRP A 96 -5.24 0.33 -2.48
N LYS A 97 -4.70 1.49 -2.84
CA LYS A 97 -4.39 1.86 -4.24
C LYS A 97 -3.26 1.01 -4.85
N LYS A 98 -2.35 0.49 -4.02
CA LYS A 98 -1.11 -0.18 -4.46
C LYS A 98 -1.10 -1.70 -4.25
N MET A 99 -2.24 -2.33 -3.94
CA MET A 99 -2.43 -3.78 -3.71
C MET A 99 -1.99 -4.74 -4.84
N LYS A 100 -1.49 -4.26 -5.98
CA LYS A 100 -1.11 -5.13 -7.12
C LYS A 100 0.17 -5.93 -6.86
N SER A 101 1.14 -5.38 -6.12
CA SER A 101 2.35 -6.10 -5.71
C SER A 101 2.58 -5.86 -4.22
N VAL A 102 2.65 -6.94 -3.45
CA VAL A 102 2.74 -6.90 -1.99
C VAL A 102 4.05 -6.25 -1.53
N LEU A 103 5.18 -6.63 -2.15
CA LEU A 103 6.50 -6.07 -1.82
C LEU A 103 6.59 -4.58 -2.16
N LYS A 104 6.10 -4.20 -3.35
CA LYS A 104 6.04 -2.81 -3.78
C LYS A 104 5.18 -1.95 -2.85
N ASN A 105 4.05 -2.50 -2.42
CA ASN A 105 3.16 -1.84 -1.47
C ASN A 105 3.85 -1.60 -0.14
N LEU A 106 4.62 -2.58 0.35
CA LEU A 106 5.36 -2.45 1.61
C LEU A 106 6.41 -1.35 1.55
N ILE A 107 7.16 -1.21 0.44
CA ILE A 107 8.10 -0.09 0.24
C ILE A 107 7.38 1.27 0.28
N TYR A 108 6.26 1.42 -0.44
CA TYR A 108 5.50 2.67 -0.41
C TYR A 108 4.93 2.99 0.97
N GLN A 109 4.44 1.96 1.67
CA GLN A 109 3.90 2.12 3.01
C GLN A 109 4.99 2.51 4.01
N THR A 110 6.17 1.89 3.91
CA THR A 110 7.34 2.25 4.69
C THR A 110 7.78 3.69 4.44
N GLY A 111 7.87 4.13 3.18
CA GLY A 111 8.20 5.51 2.84
C GLY A 111 7.17 6.52 3.36
N ALA A 112 5.87 6.20 3.23
CA ALA A 112 4.80 7.04 3.73
C ALA A 112 4.79 7.14 5.26
N THR A 113 5.00 6.01 5.96
CA THR A 113 5.13 5.98 7.42
C THR A 113 6.33 6.79 7.89
N ALA A 114 7.49 6.63 7.25
CA ALA A 114 8.69 7.40 7.55
C ALA A 114 8.44 8.91 7.39
N LEU A 115 7.83 9.32 6.29
CA LEU A 115 7.46 10.72 6.05
C LEU A 115 6.49 11.25 7.11
N LEU A 116 5.45 10.49 7.45
CA LEU A 116 4.49 10.86 8.49
C LEU A 116 5.17 11.01 9.86
N CYS A 117 6.09 10.12 10.23
CA CYS A 117 6.84 10.24 11.48
C CYS A 117 7.66 11.54 11.52
N VAL A 118 8.34 11.90 10.43
CA VAL A 118 9.12 13.15 10.34
C VAL A 118 8.20 14.38 10.40
N LEU A 119 7.05 14.36 9.71
CA LEU A 119 6.07 15.44 9.76
C LEU A 119 5.49 15.62 11.17
N TRP A 120 5.22 14.52 11.87
CA TRP A 120 4.79 14.56 13.26
C TRP A 120 5.85 15.12 14.20
N ASP A 121 7.10 14.72 14.01
CA ASP A 121 8.23 15.26 14.78
C ASP A 121 8.35 16.77 14.57
N LEU A 122 8.28 17.25 13.32
CA LEU A 122 8.25 18.69 13.01
C LEU A 122 7.09 19.40 13.70
N ALA A 123 5.87 18.84 13.61
CA ALA A 123 4.67 19.43 14.19
C ALA A 123 4.68 19.46 15.73
N THR A 124 5.46 18.57 16.37
CA THR A 124 5.56 18.46 17.84
C THR A 124 6.81 19.08 18.44
N GLY A 125 7.57 19.87 17.66
CA GLY A 125 8.71 20.63 18.16
C GLY A 125 10.08 20.03 17.87
N TRP A 126 10.18 19.09 16.92
CA TRP A 126 11.42 18.49 16.42
C TRP A 126 12.30 17.89 17.53
N ASN A 127 11.75 16.90 18.22
CA ASN A 127 12.43 16.20 19.31
C ASN A 127 13.36 15.08 18.81
N LEU A 128 13.54 14.95 17.48
CA LEU A 128 14.39 13.97 16.80
C LEU A 128 13.98 12.50 17.04
N TRP A 129 12.82 12.25 17.63
CA TRP A 129 12.36 10.88 17.89
C TRP A 129 12.10 10.11 16.60
N SER A 130 11.71 10.82 15.53
CA SER A 130 11.50 10.22 14.22
C SER A 130 12.80 9.68 13.63
N LEU A 131 13.88 10.44 13.74
CA LEU A 131 15.22 10.07 13.23
C LEU A 131 15.90 9.04 14.12
N ASN A 132 15.82 9.23 15.44
CA ASN A 132 16.50 8.36 16.42
C ASN A 132 15.86 6.97 16.53
N TYR A 133 14.54 6.88 16.45
CA TYR A 133 13.82 5.63 16.71
C TYR A 133 12.94 5.20 15.54
N ALA A 134 12.04 6.06 15.07
CA ALA A 134 11.01 5.63 14.13
C ALA A 134 11.57 5.13 12.80
N LEU A 135 12.48 5.89 12.18
CA LEU A 135 13.11 5.56 10.91
C LEU A 135 13.89 4.23 10.96
N PRO A 136 14.88 4.04 11.87
CA PRO A 136 15.58 2.76 11.98
C PRO A 136 14.65 1.57 12.22
N ILE A 137 13.63 1.72 13.06
CA ILE A 137 12.69 0.65 13.37
C ILE A 137 11.83 0.31 12.15
N VAL A 138 11.23 1.31 11.51
CA VAL A 138 10.34 1.13 10.36
C VAL A 138 11.08 0.50 9.18
N PHE A 139 12.33 0.90 8.91
CA PHE A 139 13.14 0.31 7.85
C PHE A 139 13.57 -1.13 8.17
N THR A 140 13.93 -1.41 9.41
CA THR A 140 14.24 -2.79 9.85
C THR A 140 13.02 -3.69 9.71
N LEU A 141 11.85 -3.24 10.17
CA LEU A 141 10.59 -3.97 10.02
C LEU A 141 10.24 -4.19 8.55
N CYS A 142 10.44 -3.20 7.69
CA CYS A 142 10.22 -3.35 6.25
C CYS A 142 11.04 -4.50 5.67
N MET A 143 12.36 -4.51 5.91
CA MET A 143 13.26 -5.57 5.42
C MET A 143 12.82 -6.96 5.91
N VAL A 144 12.57 -7.09 7.22
CA VAL A 144 12.16 -8.35 7.84
C VAL A 144 10.82 -8.82 7.26
N LEU A 145 9.82 -7.94 7.20
CA LEU A 145 8.51 -8.27 6.65
C LEU A 145 8.57 -8.65 5.17
N MET A 146 9.38 -7.96 4.36
CA MET A 146 9.56 -8.35 2.96
C MET A 146 10.17 -9.73 2.81
N LEU A 147 11.18 -10.07 3.63
CA LEU A 147 11.76 -11.42 3.63
C LEU A 147 10.69 -12.45 3.98
N PHE A 148 9.96 -12.27 5.09
CA PHE A 148 8.90 -13.19 5.48
C PHE A 148 7.81 -13.32 4.41
N LEU A 149 7.37 -12.22 3.81
CA LEU A 149 6.34 -12.23 2.77
C LEU A 149 6.83 -12.93 1.50
N ALA A 150 8.06 -12.71 1.08
CA ALA A 150 8.65 -13.40 -0.06
C ALA A 150 8.72 -14.92 0.17
N LEU A 151 9.08 -15.34 1.38
CA LEU A 151 9.14 -16.76 1.77
C LEU A 151 7.74 -17.40 1.84
N ILE A 152 6.80 -16.78 2.55
CA ILE A 152 5.43 -17.31 2.74
C ILE A 152 4.66 -17.36 1.42
N ARG A 153 4.77 -16.30 0.61
CA ARG A 153 4.07 -16.19 -0.68
C ARG A 153 4.83 -16.86 -1.83
N ARG A 154 6.02 -17.43 -1.56
CA ARG A 154 6.90 -18.06 -2.55
C ARG A 154 7.09 -17.18 -3.78
N ILE A 155 7.36 -15.89 -3.56
CA ILE A 155 7.52 -14.91 -4.64
C ILE A 155 8.81 -15.25 -5.39
N PRO A 156 8.81 -15.29 -6.74
CA PRO A 156 10.01 -15.54 -7.51
C PRO A 156 11.14 -14.56 -7.13
N PRO A 157 12.38 -15.04 -7.02
CA PRO A 157 13.48 -14.19 -6.61
C PRO A 157 13.77 -13.07 -7.61
N ALA A 158 13.59 -13.33 -8.91
CA ALA A 158 13.73 -12.31 -9.95
C ALA A 158 12.79 -11.10 -9.72
N ASP A 159 11.59 -11.34 -9.19
CA ASP A 159 10.63 -10.26 -8.89
C ASP A 159 10.92 -9.56 -7.56
N SER A 160 11.64 -10.22 -6.64
CA SER A 160 11.88 -9.72 -5.27
C SER A 160 13.19 -8.96 -5.11
N LEU A 161 14.21 -9.28 -5.93
CA LEU A 161 15.57 -8.75 -5.81
C LEU A 161 15.64 -7.21 -5.88
N LEU A 162 14.87 -6.59 -6.78
CA LEU A 162 14.84 -5.14 -6.88
C LEU A 162 14.26 -4.49 -5.62
N TYR A 163 13.18 -5.04 -5.06
CA TYR A 163 12.57 -4.52 -3.84
C TYR A 163 13.44 -4.74 -2.61
N PHE A 164 14.17 -5.86 -2.54
CA PHE A 164 15.17 -6.08 -1.50
C PHE A 164 16.31 -5.06 -1.59
N GLY A 165 16.79 -4.76 -2.79
CA GLY A 165 17.78 -3.69 -3.01
C GLY A 165 17.26 -2.33 -2.52
N GLU A 166 16.06 -1.93 -2.93
CA GLU A 166 15.41 -0.68 -2.46
C GLU A 166 15.29 -0.63 -0.94
N SER A 167 14.97 -1.75 -0.29
CA SER A 167 14.84 -1.82 1.16
C SER A 167 16.16 -1.64 1.91
N ILE A 168 17.24 -2.20 1.37
CA ILE A 168 18.59 -2.07 1.92
C ILE A 168 19.04 -0.62 1.77
N LEU A 169 18.78 0.00 0.62
CA LEU A 169 19.08 1.42 0.39
C LEU A 169 18.36 2.31 1.41
N LEU A 170 17.07 2.05 1.67
CA LEU A 170 16.33 2.76 2.72
C LEU A 170 16.94 2.54 4.11
N ALA A 171 17.34 1.32 4.45
CA ALA A 171 17.96 1.00 5.73
C ALA A 171 19.33 1.64 5.96
N PHE A 172 20.04 2.05 4.90
CA PHE A 172 21.26 2.83 5.02
C PHE A 172 21.02 4.33 5.26
N VAL A 173 19.81 4.85 5.02
CA VAL A 173 19.50 6.28 5.24
C VAL A 173 19.77 6.72 6.69
N PRO A 174 19.31 5.99 7.74
CA PRO A 174 19.63 6.37 9.12
C PRO A 174 21.12 6.30 9.42
N LEU A 175 21.86 5.37 8.80
CA LEU A 175 23.32 5.29 8.97
C LEU A 175 24.01 6.55 8.44
N VAL A 176 23.61 7.02 7.25
CA VAL A 176 24.13 8.28 6.70
C VAL A 176 23.80 9.46 7.62
N LEU A 177 22.57 9.53 8.14
CA LEU A 177 22.17 10.57 9.10
C LEU A 177 22.98 10.54 10.40
N LEU A 178 23.35 9.34 10.88
CA LEU A 178 24.23 9.17 12.03
C LEU A 178 25.64 9.67 11.73
N LEU A 179 26.20 9.34 10.56
CA LEU A 179 27.54 9.80 10.15
C LEU A 179 27.60 11.33 9.97
N CYS A 180 26.50 11.95 9.56
CA CYS A 180 26.36 13.40 9.50
C CYS A 180 26.19 14.08 10.88
N GLY A 181 26.11 13.31 11.97
CA GLY A 181 25.95 13.84 13.33
C GLY A 181 24.55 14.33 13.68
N VAL A 182 23.52 13.96 12.90
CA VAL A 182 22.12 14.38 13.13
C VAL A 182 21.44 13.51 14.19
N ILE A 183 21.79 12.23 14.26
CA ILE A 183 21.20 11.26 15.18
C ILE A 183 21.90 11.34 16.54
N THR A 184 21.12 11.52 17.60
CA THR A 184 21.63 11.60 18.99
C THR A 184 21.65 10.24 19.67
N VAL A 185 20.81 9.30 19.25
CA VAL A 185 20.71 7.94 19.81
C VAL A 185 21.18 6.93 18.76
N PRO A 186 22.43 6.46 18.80
CA PRO A 186 23.00 5.65 17.71
C PRO A 186 22.49 4.21 17.69
N LEU A 187 22.03 3.68 18.82
CA LEU A 187 21.75 2.24 18.99
C LEU A 187 20.71 1.69 17.99
N PRO A 188 19.53 2.30 17.77
CA PRO A 188 18.57 1.80 16.79
C PRO A 188 19.13 1.81 15.36
N THR A 189 19.88 2.85 15.01
CA THR A 189 20.54 2.99 13.71
C THR A 189 21.60 1.92 13.47
N ILE A 190 22.42 1.63 14.47
CA ILE A 190 23.45 0.58 14.38
C ILE A 190 22.79 -0.80 14.16
N ILE A 191 21.69 -1.08 14.87
CA ILE A 191 20.92 -2.33 14.68
C ILE A 191 20.36 -2.38 13.25
N CYS A 192 19.77 -1.30 12.77
CA CYS A 192 19.21 -1.22 11.41
C CYS A 192 20.29 -1.46 10.34
N ALA A 193 21.44 -0.80 10.46
CA ALA A 193 22.57 -0.96 9.55
C ALA A 193 23.15 -2.38 9.60
N SER A 194 23.28 -2.96 10.80
CA SER A 194 23.76 -4.34 10.96
C SER A 194 22.81 -5.34 10.32
N ALA A 195 21.50 -5.16 10.51
CA ALA A 195 20.48 -5.98 9.87
C ALA A 195 20.53 -5.86 8.34
N ALA A 196 20.71 -4.65 7.80
CA ALA A 196 20.87 -4.41 6.36
C ALA A 196 22.11 -5.11 5.79
N LEU A 197 23.24 -5.08 6.50
CA LEU A 197 24.47 -5.76 6.09
C LEU A 197 24.33 -7.28 6.09
N VAL A 198 23.73 -7.86 7.13
CA VAL A 198 23.43 -9.31 7.18
C VAL A 198 22.50 -9.70 6.05
N PHE A 199 21.47 -8.88 5.79
CA PHE A 199 20.50 -9.13 4.73
C PHE A 199 21.15 -9.05 3.34
N LEU A 200 22.01 -8.06 3.11
CA LEU A 200 22.80 -7.92 1.89
C LEU A 200 23.74 -9.11 1.68
N ALA A 201 24.44 -9.54 2.73
CA ALA A 201 25.33 -10.70 2.66
C ALA A 201 24.56 -11.98 2.31
N GLY A 202 23.38 -12.19 2.92
CA GLY A 202 22.48 -13.29 2.56
C GLY A 202 22.04 -13.23 1.11
N LEU A 203 21.65 -12.05 0.62
CA LEU A 203 21.23 -11.86 -0.77
C LEU A 203 22.37 -12.17 -1.75
N VAL A 204 23.58 -11.71 -1.47
CA VAL A 204 24.77 -12.02 -2.30
C VAL A 204 25.09 -13.51 -2.28
N MET A 205 25.11 -14.17 -1.12
CA MET A 205 25.46 -15.59 -1.03
C MET A 205 24.43 -16.52 -1.68
N PHE A 206 23.13 -16.25 -1.50
CA PHE A 206 22.06 -17.15 -1.96
C PHE A 206 21.50 -16.80 -3.34
N TYR A 207 21.58 -15.54 -3.77
CA TYR A 207 20.93 -15.05 -4.99
C TYR A 207 21.88 -14.44 -6.04
N TRP A 208 23.19 -14.72 -5.96
CA TRP A 208 24.19 -14.22 -6.92
C TRP A 208 23.86 -14.52 -8.39
N ASN A 209 23.56 -15.78 -8.70
CA ASN A 209 23.29 -16.23 -10.07
C ASN A 209 22.00 -15.63 -10.69
N PRO A 210 20.83 -15.66 -10.00
CA PRO A 210 19.62 -15.03 -10.53
C PRO A 210 19.71 -13.51 -10.60
N PHE A 211 20.48 -12.86 -9.72
CA PHE A 211 20.73 -11.42 -9.76
C PHE A 211 21.46 -10.99 -11.05
N TRP A 212 22.54 -11.68 -11.42
CA TRP A 212 23.26 -11.41 -12.66
C TRP A 212 22.42 -11.69 -13.91
N ALA A 213 21.58 -12.73 -13.88
CA ALA A 213 20.67 -13.03 -14.98
C ALA A 213 19.63 -11.91 -15.20
N GLU A 214 19.06 -11.34 -14.13
CA GLU A 214 18.05 -10.27 -14.23
C GLU A 214 18.67 -8.92 -14.61
N ILE A 215 19.87 -8.57 -14.10
CA ILE A 215 20.61 -7.39 -14.55
C ILE A 215 20.88 -7.49 -16.05
N ARG A 216 21.38 -8.64 -16.50
CA ARG A 216 21.67 -8.88 -17.92
C ARG A 216 20.42 -8.70 -18.79
N ARG A 217 19.29 -9.25 -18.34
CA ARG A 217 18.00 -9.15 -19.03
C ARG A 217 17.46 -7.71 -19.12
N ARG A 218 17.59 -6.91 -18.06
CA ARG A 218 17.03 -5.53 -18.01
C ARG A 218 17.92 -4.50 -18.67
N PHE A 219 19.24 -4.67 -18.57
CA PHE A 219 20.21 -3.75 -19.17
C PHE A 219 20.65 -4.18 -20.58
N HIS A 220 20.12 -5.30 -21.09
CA HIS A 220 20.45 -5.85 -22.42
C HIS A 220 21.98 -6.01 -22.64
N ILE A 221 22.69 -6.40 -21.58
CA ILE A 221 24.14 -6.69 -21.59
C ILE A 221 24.38 -8.17 -21.94
#